data_AF-D5U1M8-F1
#
_entry.id   AF-D5U1M8-F1
#
_cell.length_a   1.000
_cell.length_b   1.000
_cell.length_c   1.000
_cell.angle_alpha   90.00
_cell.angle_beta   90.00
_cell.angle_gamma   90.00
#
_symmetry.space_group_name_H-M   'P 1'
#
loop_
_entity.id
_entity.type
_entity.pdbx_description
1 polymer ?
#
loop_
_entity_poly.entity_id
_entity_poly.type
_entity_poly.pdbx_seq_one_letter_code
_entity_poly.pdbx_strand_id
1 'polypeptide(L)'
;MTSSKDNLLTYQLIAGCSAILYSSIVLLILILPLYYLEGVVKGFISFSFYQLKMGDMLIKLPELERAISLSIPITLNSLFLLLLGLNSVTYWIYRKHSPVLARLMFPTSMATVFSTTFFYMTHTVYILKVVESLTGEYVVTNSAGILILGQVILKSSPLANMMISPTPFLSLSILNAVLSTMWILRIYMKLSSQSIRNRDQK
;
A
#
# COMPACT_ATOMS: atom_id res chain seq x y z
N MET A 1 0.87 40.11 -5.39
CA MET A 1 1.33 39.27 -4.25
C MET A 1 0.49 38.00 -4.00
N THR A 2 -0.57 37.72 -4.78
CA THR A 2 -1.48 36.57 -4.62
C THR A 2 -0.91 35.24 -5.16
N SER A 3 -0.19 35.27 -6.29
CA SER A 3 0.31 34.06 -6.99
C SER A 3 1.11 33.07 -6.13
N SER A 4 1.93 33.53 -5.17
CA SER A 4 2.78 32.63 -4.37
C SER A 4 2.01 31.80 -3.33
N LYS A 5 0.93 32.34 -2.76
CA LYS A 5 0.11 31.59 -1.78
C LYS A 5 -0.77 30.57 -2.48
N ASP A 6 -1.35 30.94 -3.62
CA ASP A 6 -2.20 30.03 -4.40
C ASP A 6 -1.38 28.85 -4.94
N ASN A 7 -0.14 29.08 -5.39
CA ASN A 7 0.74 28.01 -5.82
C ASN A 7 1.03 26.99 -4.70
N LEU A 8 1.30 27.44 -3.47
CA LEU A 8 1.56 26.55 -2.34
C LEU A 8 0.34 25.69 -1.95
N LEU A 9 -0.85 26.29 -1.99
CA LEU A 9 -2.10 25.59 -1.75
C LEU A 9 -2.36 24.54 -2.83
N THR A 10 -2.05 24.83 -4.09
CA THR A 10 -2.16 23.85 -5.18
C THR A 10 -1.25 22.65 -4.98
N TYR A 11 0.03 22.85 -4.64
CA TYR A 11 0.95 21.74 -4.35
C TYR A 11 0.50 20.92 -3.14
N GLN A 12 -0.01 21.57 -2.10
CA GLN A 12 -0.60 20.91 -0.93
C GLN A 12 -1.79 20.02 -1.31
N LEU A 13 -2.70 20.53 -2.15
CA LEU A 13 -3.85 19.76 -2.62
C LEU A 13 -3.41 18.55 -3.44
N ILE A 14 -2.54 18.75 -4.43
CA ILE A 14 -2.08 17.68 -5.33
C ILE A 14 -1.36 16.58 -4.55
N ALA A 15 -0.45 16.95 -3.64
CA ALA A 15 0.23 15.98 -2.76
C ALA A 15 -0.73 15.29 -1.79
N GLY A 16 -1.75 16.02 -1.30
CA GLY A 16 -2.80 15.44 -0.45
C GLY A 16 -3.63 14.39 -1.19
N CYS A 17 -4.08 14.71 -2.41
CA CYS A 17 -4.83 13.79 -3.26
C CYS A 17 -4.00 12.57 -3.65
N SER A 18 -2.72 12.72 -4.00
CA SER A 18 -1.86 11.57 -4.31
C SER A 18 -1.66 10.66 -3.10
N ALA A 19 -1.48 11.24 -1.91
CA ALA A 19 -1.33 10.50 -0.66
C ALA A 19 -2.60 9.69 -0.34
N ILE A 20 -3.79 10.30 -0.48
CA ILE A 20 -5.08 9.61 -0.29
C ILE A 20 -5.24 8.47 -1.29
N LEU A 21 -4.96 8.71 -2.58
CA LEU A 21 -5.14 7.72 -3.62
C LEU A 21 -4.22 6.51 -3.42
N TYR A 22 -2.93 6.76 -3.15
CA TYR A 22 -1.96 5.69 -2.86
C TYR A 22 -2.36 4.89 -1.63
N SER A 23 -2.59 5.56 -0.49
CA SER A 23 -2.90 4.87 0.77
C SER A 23 -4.21 4.07 0.69
N SER A 24 -5.23 4.58 0.00
CA SER A 24 -6.50 3.87 -0.19
C SER A 24 -6.32 2.60 -1.00
N ILE A 25 -5.56 2.64 -2.11
CA ILE A 25 -5.24 1.46 -2.92
C ILE A 25 -4.48 0.42 -2.09
N VAL A 26 -3.51 0.87 -1.30
CA VAL A 26 -2.75 -0.03 -0.41
C VAL A 26 -3.65 -0.72 0.60
N LEU A 27 -4.50 0.04 1.29
CA LEU A 27 -5.40 -0.52 2.29
C LEU A 27 -6.39 -1.51 1.66
N LEU A 28 -6.86 -1.24 0.43
CA LEU A 28 -7.68 -2.19 -0.31
C LEU A 28 -6.92 -3.48 -0.62
N ILE A 29 -5.68 -3.41 -1.09
CA ILE A 29 -4.83 -4.59 -1.36
C ILE A 29 -4.56 -5.39 -0.07
N LEU A 30 -4.40 -4.71 1.06
CA LEU A 30 -4.16 -5.33 2.36
C LEU A 30 -5.35 -6.13 2.89
N ILE A 31 -6.56 -5.64 2.66
CA ILE A 31 -7.78 -6.14 3.29
C ILE A 31 -8.56 -7.05 2.35
N LEU A 32 -8.50 -6.83 1.04
CA LEU A 32 -9.26 -7.65 0.11
C LEU A 32 -8.55 -8.99 -0.15
N PRO A 33 -9.30 -10.08 -0.34
CA PRO A 33 -8.69 -11.36 -0.68
C PRO A 33 -8.11 -11.30 -2.09
N LEU A 34 -6.84 -11.69 -2.21
CA LEU A 34 -6.12 -11.71 -3.47
C LEU A 34 -6.41 -12.98 -4.26
N TYR A 35 -6.48 -14.10 -3.56
CA TYR A 35 -6.66 -15.43 -4.14
C TYR A 35 -7.80 -16.15 -3.44
N TYR A 36 -8.62 -16.83 -4.22
CA TYR A 36 -9.66 -17.74 -3.76
C TYR A 36 -9.31 -19.15 -4.25
N LEU A 37 -9.42 -20.11 -3.36
CA LEU A 37 -9.15 -21.52 -3.62
C LEU A 37 -10.46 -22.29 -3.50
N GLU A 38 -10.78 -23.04 -4.54
CA GLU A 38 -11.95 -23.93 -4.61
C GLU A 38 -11.50 -25.36 -4.90
N GLY A 39 -12.19 -26.35 -4.34
CA GLY A 39 -11.88 -27.77 -4.53
C GLY A 39 -11.56 -28.49 -3.22
N VAL A 40 -10.46 -29.26 -3.21
CA VAL A 40 -9.98 -30.02 -2.02
C VAL A 40 -9.55 -29.08 -0.90
N VAL A 41 -8.82 -28.03 -1.27
CA VAL A 41 -8.49 -26.91 -0.41
C VAL A 41 -9.45 -25.78 -0.73
N LYS A 42 -10.20 -25.32 0.27
CA LYS A 42 -11.15 -24.21 0.15
C LYS A 42 -10.71 -23.05 1.02
N GLY A 43 -10.81 -21.83 0.49
CA GLY A 43 -10.47 -20.67 1.28
C GLY A 43 -10.08 -19.46 0.46
N PHE A 44 -9.48 -18.50 1.16
CA PHE A 44 -8.98 -17.28 0.56
C PHE A 44 -7.70 -16.83 1.25
N ILE A 45 -6.89 -16.08 0.50
CA ILE A 45 -5.60 -15.55 0.95
C ILE A 45 -5.57 -14.05 0.65
N SER A 46 -5.32 -13.26 1.69
CA SER A 46 -5.04 -11.83 1.62
C SER A 46 -3.66 -11.55 2.23
N PHE A 47 -3.20 -10.31 2.16
CA PHE A 47 -1.97 -9.87 2.83
C PHE A 47 -2.11 -9.79 4.35
N SER A 48 -3.30 -9.47 4.85
CA SER A 48 -3.51 -9.25 6.29
C SER A 48 -4.13 -10.44 7.01
N PHE A 49 -4.69 -11.39 6.26
CA PHE A 49 -5.32 -12.57 6.82
C PHE A 49 -5.46 -13.66 5.75
N TYR A 50 -5.60 -14.91 6.20
CA TYR A 50 -5.94 -16.03 5.34
C TYR A 50 -6.88 -16.97 6.08
N GLN A 51 -7.69 -17.71 5.32
CA GLN A 51 -8.47 -18.82 5.85
C GLN A 51 -8.42 -19.94 4.84
N LEU A 52 -7.76 -21.04 5.18
CA LEU A 52 -7.60 -22.22 4.34
C LEU A 52 -8.11 -23.45 5.08
N LYS A 53 -8.93 -24.25 4.39
CA LYS A 53 -9.52 -25.48 4.93
C LYS A 53 -9.31 -26.64 3.97
N MET A 54 -9.03 -27.80 4.54
CA MET A 54 -9.04 -29.09 3.84
C MET A 54 -9.96 -30.03 4.63
N GLY A 55 -11.13 -30.34 4.07
CA GLY A 55 -12.23 -30.93 4.84
C GLY A 55 -12.65 -30.01 6.00
N ASP A 56 -12.63 -30.53 7.22
CA ASP A 56 -12.94 -29.75 8.45
C ASP A 56 -11.72 -29.15 9.13
N MET A 57 -10.51 -29.44 8.64
CA MET A 57 -9.27 -28.96 9.27
C MET A 57 -8.81 -27.61 8.68
N LEU A 58 -8.44 -26.69 9.57
CA LEU A 58 -7.79 -25.43 9.20
C LEU A 58 -6.31 -25.68 8.92
N ILE A 59 -5.86 -25.25 7.74
CA ILE A 59 -4.45 -25.33 7.34
C ILE A 59 -3.77 -24.07 7.84
N LYS A 60 -2.69 -24.22 8.61
CA LYS A 60 -1.81 -23.11 8.99
C LYS A 60 -0.54 -23.17 8.15
N LEU A 61 -0.16 -22.04 7.56
CA LEU A 61 1.03 -21.93 6.72
C LEU A 61 1.95 -20.84 7.27
N PRO A 62 3.17 -21.19 7.71
CA PRO A 62 4.08 -20.24 8.34
C PRO A 62 4.53 -19.12 7.40
N GLU A 63 4.56 -19.38 6.08
CA GLU A 63 4.90 -18.37 5.07
C GLU A 63 3.82 -17.28 4.97
N LEU A 64 2.54 -17.65 5.07
CA LEU A 64 1.43 -16.70 5.09
C LEU A 64 1.40 -15.91 6.41
N GLU A 65 1.73 -16.53 7.54
CA GLU A 65 1.87 -15.83 8.82
C GLU A 65 3.01 -14.80 8.80
N ARG A 66 4.13 -15.12 8.15
CA ARG A 66 5.21 -14.16 7.89
C ARG A 66 4.75 -13.04 6.96
N ALA A 67 4.00 -13.34 5.90
CA ALA A 67 3.46 -12.31 5.02
C ALA A 67 2.53 -11.34 5.78
N ILE A 68 1.73 -11.85 6.72
CA ILE A 68 0.87 -11.03 7.59
C ILE A 68 1.69 -10.16 8.53
N SER A 69 2.71 -10.70 9.20
CA SER A 69 3.53 -9.88 10.12
C SER A 69 4.27 -8.76 9.37
N LEU A 70 4.68 -9.03 8.14
CA LEU A 70 5.31 -8.08 7.23
C LEU A 70 4.35 -7.02 6.68
N SER A 71 3.03 -7.27 6.66
CA SER A 71 2.03 -6.32 6.19
C SER A 71 1.62 -5.28 7.25
N ILE A 72 1.86 -5.55 8.53
CA ILE A 72 1.58 -4.64 9.67
C ILE A 72 2.26 -3.26 9.52
N PRO A 73 3.60 -3.15 9.36
CA PRO A 73 4.25 -1.85 9.25
C PRO A 73 3.76 -1.05 8.04
N ILE A 74 3.39 -1.74 6.96
CA ILE A 74 2.86 -1.09 5.77
C ILE A 74 1.44 -0.57 6.01
N THR A 75 0.63 -1.33 6.73
CA THR A 75 -0.72 -0.90 7.14
C THR A 75 -0.65 0.38 7.95
N LEU A 76 0.25 0.44 8.95
CA LEU A 76 0.47 1.63 9.76
C LEU A 76 0.94 2.82 8.92
N ASN A 77 1.91 2.63 8.02
CA ASN A 77 2.40 3.68 7.14
C ASN A 77 1.29 4.24 6.22
N SER A 78 0.48 3.36 5.63
CA SER A 78 -0.62 3.76 4.77
C SER A 78 -1.75 4.47 5.51
N LEU A 79 -2.11 4.02 6.72
CA LEU A 79 -3.08 4.72 7.56
C LEU A 79 -2.57 6.12 7.94
N PHE A 80 -1.29 6.23 8.33
CA PHE A 80 -0.70 7.51 8.66
C PHE A 80 -0.67 8.45 7.45
N LEU A 81 -0.28 7.96 6.27
CA LEU A 81 -0.28 8.72 5.04
C LEU A 81 -1.69 9.16 4.61
N LEU A 82 -2.70 8.29 4.78
CA LEU A 82 -4.11 8.63 4.52
C LEU A 82 -4.55 9.80 5.40
N LEU A 83 -4.24 9.76 6.70
CA LEU A 83 -4.54 10.85 7.62
C LEU A 83 -3.83 12.15 7.25
N LEU A 84 -2.55 12.09 6.85
CA LEU A 84 -1.82 13.26 6.36
C LEU A 84 -2.45 13.82 5.08
N GLY A 85 -2.88 12.94 4.16
CA GLY A 85 -3.54 13.31 2.91
C GLY A 85 -4.88 14.02 3.15
N LEU A 86 -5.73 13.43 3.99
CA LEU A 86 -7.02 14.02 4.40
C LEU A 86 -6.83 15.36 5.09
N ASN A 87 -5.86 15.46 6.00
CA ASN A 87 -5.50 16.73 6.64
C ASN A 87 -5.03 17.75 5.60
N SER A 88 -4.24 17.35 4.60
CA SER A 88 -3.76 18.25 3.55
C SER A 88 -4.89 18.88 2.75
N VAL A 89 -5.86 18.06 2.35
CA VAL A 89 -7.09 18.48 1.65
C VAL A 89 -7.94 19.37 2.56
N THR A 90 -8.12 18.99 3.82
CA THR A 90 -8.90 19.78 4.79
C THR A 90 -8.29 21.17 5.00
N TYR A 91 -6.97 21.25 5.19
CA TYR A 91 -6.27 22.52 5.31
C TYR A 91 -6.38 23.37 4.03
N TRP A 92 -6.38 22.74 2.85
CA TRP A 92 -6.60 23.42 1.59
C TRP A 92 -8.02 24.03 1.51
N ILE A 93 -9.05 23.30 1.92
CA ILE A 93 -10.45 23.79 1.97
C ILE A 93 -10.54 25.05 2.85
N TYR A 94 -9.89 25.03 4.02
CA TYR A 94 -9.83 26.20 4.92
C TYR A 94 -8.83 27.28 4.47
N ARG A 95 -8.20 27.14 3.29
CA ARG A 95 -7.14 28.04 2.78
C ARG A 95 -6.00 28.26 3.78
N LYS A 96 -5.73 27.26 4.62
CA LYS A 96 -4.64 27.23 5.62
C LYS A 96 -3.47 26.41 5.09
N HIS A 97 -2.27 26.91 5.34
CA HIS A 97 -1.04 26.20 5.03
C HIS A 97 -0.32 25.79 6.32
N SER A 98 0.10 24.52 6.40
CA SER A 98 0.87 24.00 7.54
C SER A 98 2.23 23.49 7.07
N PRO A 99 3.35 24.14 7.45
CA PRO A 99 4.67 23.65 7.12
C PRO A 99 5.02 22.36 7.87
N VAL A 100 4.41 22.13 9.04
CA VAL A 100 4.56 20.88 9.80
C VAL A 100 3.99 19.71 9.00
N LEU A 101 2.84 19.90 8.37
CA LEU A 101 2.20 18.86 7.57
C LEU A 101 3.07 18.44 6.39
N ALA A 102 3.69 19.40 5.70
CA ALA A 102 4.61 19.10 4.61
C ALA A 102 5.88 18.38 5.08
N ARG A 103 6.40 18.73 6.27
CA ARG A 103 7.56 18.07 6.89
C ARG A 103 7.29 16.63 7.27
N LEU A 104 6.04 16.29 7.63
CA LEU A 104 5.62 14.91 7.90
C LEU A 104 5.28 14.17 6.60
N MET A 105 4.63 14.84 5.64
CA MET A 105 4.24 14.24 4.37
C MET A 105 5.44 13.75 3.55
N PHE A 106 6.54 14.52 3.53
CA PHE A 106 7.74 14.15 2.76
C PHE A 106 8.34 12.79 3.15
N PRO A 107 8.75 12.54 4.42
CA PRO A 107 9.34 11.27 4.81
C PRO A 107 8.34 10.11 4.69
N THR A 108 7.06 10.32 5.03
CA THR A 108 6.03 9.28 4.87
C THR A 108 5.80 8.93 3.40
N SER A 109 5.83 9.92 2.52
CA SER A 109 5.73 9.70 1.07
C SER A 109 6.97 9.00 0.50
N MET A 110 8.16 9.30 0.99
CA MET A 110 9.38 8.54 0.63
C MET A 110 9.30 7.08 1.10
N ALA A 111 8.75 6.83 2.29
CA ALA A 111 8.54 5.49 2.81
C ALA A 111 7.58 4.65 1.94
N THR A 112 6.75 5.28 1.10
CA THR A 112 5.89 4.55 0.15
C THR A 112 6.69 3.79 -0.90
N VAL A 113 7.81 4.33 -1.39
CA VAL A 113 8.65 3.64 -2.40
C VAL A 113 9.22 2.34 -1.83
N PHE A 114 9.68 2.39 -0.58
CA PHE A 114 10.15 1.21 0.15
C PHE A 114 9.01 0.24 0.44
N SER A 115 7.86 0.75 0.89
CA SER A 115 6.67 -0.05 1.19
C SER A 115 6.17 -0.80 -0.05
N THR A 116 6.14 -0.16 -1.21
CA THR A 116 5.75 -0.78 -2.50
C THR A 116 6.70 -1.89 -2.91
N THR A 117 8.01 -1.66 -2.77
CA THR A 117 9.03 -2.68 -3.06
C THR A 117 8.88 -3.89 -2.13
N PHE A 118 8.66 -3.63 -0.83
CA PHE A 118 8.45 -4.67 0.16
C PHE A 118 7.16 -5.45 -0.06
N PHE A 119 6.09 -4.77 -0.48
CA PHE A 119 4.83 -5.38 -0.90
C PHE A 119 5.02 -6.38 -2.03
N TYR A 120 5.73 -5.96 -3.07
CA TYR A 120 6.00 -6.80 -4.23
C TYR A 120 6.83 -8.02 -3.84
N MET A 121 7.89 -7.84 -3.04
CA MET A 121 8.68 -8.95 -2.53
C MET A 121 7.85 -9.90 -1.66
N THR A 122 6.99 -9.37 -0.79
CA THR A 122 6.14 -10.19 0.08
C THR A 122 5.12 -10.99 -0.73
N HIS A 123 4.51 -10.36 -1.75
CA HIS A 123 3.62 -11.03 -2.69
C HIS A 123 4.32 -12.18 -3.40
N THR A 124 5.43 -11.90 -4.06
CA THR A 124 6.12 -12.85 -4.94
C THR A 124 6.82 -13.97 -4.17
N VAL A 125 7.45 -13.67 -3.04
CA VAL A 125 8.25 -14.64 -2.29
C VAL A 125 7.39 -15.50 -1.36
N TYR A 126 6.40 -14.91 -0.68
CA TYR A 126 5.62 -15.63 0.33
C TYR A 126 4.22 -16.02 -0.14
N ILE A 127 3.49 -15.14 -0.84
CA ILE A 127 2.10 -15.44 -1.21
C ILE A 127 2.04 -16.28 -2.48
N LEU A 128 2.72 -15.85 -3.54
CA LEU A 128 2.67 -16.50 -4.85
C LEU A 128 3.23 -17.93 -4.78
N LYS A 129 4.38 -18.13 -4.12
CA LYS A 129 4.97 -19.46 -3.94
C LYS A 129 4.04 -20.43 -3.20
N VAL A 130 3.40 -19.97 -2.13
CA VAL A 130 2.42 -20.77 -1.40
C VAL A 130 1.24 -21.12 -2.29
N VAL A 131 0.69 -20.13 -2.99
CA VAL A 131 -0.45 -20.31 -3.89
C VAL A 131 -0.11 -21.31 -5.00
N GLU A 132 1.06 -21.20 -5.61
CA GLU A 132 1.54 -22.14 -6.64
C GLU A 132 1.74 -23.56 -6.08
N SER A 133 2.24 -23.67 -4.85
CA SER A 133 2.37 -24.98 -4.17
C SER A 133 1.01 -25.62 -3.83
N LEU A 134 -0.04 -24.80 -3.72
CA LEU A 134 -1.41 -25.22 -3.44
C LEU A 134 -2.20 -25.57 -4.71
N THR A 135 -1.70 -25.17 -5.88
CA THR A 135 -2.32 -25.50 -7.16
C THR A 135 -1.78 -26.81 -7.70
N GLY A 136 -2.65 -27.81 -7.84
CA GLY A 136 -2.28 -29.11 -8.37
C GLY A 136 -3.39 -30.14 -8.24
N GLU A 137 -3.12 -31.33 -8.77
CA GLU A 137 -3.93 -32.53 -8.51
C GLU A 137 -3.51 -33.14 -7.18
N TYR A 138 -4.45 -33.25 -6.25
CA TYR A 138 -4.22 -33.91 -4.98
C TYR A 138 -4.72 -35.34 -5.05
N VAL A 139 -3.83 -36.28 -4.72
CA VAL A 139 -4.17 -37.66 -4.39
C VAL A 139 -4.19 -37.77 -2.88
N VAL A 140 -5.38 -37.68 -2.28
CA VAL A 140 -5.53 -37.79 -0.82
C VAL A 140 -6.18 -39.13 -0.51
N THR A 141 -5.45 -40.04 0.11
CA THR A 141 -6.02 -41.26 0.67
C THR A 141 -6.57 -40.94 2.06
N ASN A 142 -7.90 -41.00 2.20
CA ASN A 142 -8.52 -40.82 3.50
C ASN A 142 -8.21 -42.03 4.41
N SER A 143 -8.40 -41.90 5.72
CA SER A 143 -8.14 -42.99 6.70
C SER A 143 -8.95 -44.27 6.45
N ALA A 144 -9.99 -44.18 5.61
CA ALA A 144 -10.80 -45.30 5.12
C ALA A 144 -10.25 -45.97 3.84
N GLY A 145 -9.08 -45.58 3.34
CA GLY A 145 -8.48 -46.11 2.10
C GLY A 145 -9.11 -45.57 0.81
N ILE A 146 -10.04 -44.62 0.90
CA ILE A 146 -10.69 -43.99 -0.26
C ILE A 146 -9.76 -42.93 -0.83
N LEU A 147 -9.47 -43.05 -2.13
CA LEU A 147 -8.59 -42.17 -2.87
C LEU A 147 -9.43 -40.99 -3.41
N ILE A 148 -9.33 -39.83 -2.76
CA ILE A 148 -9.97 -38.61 -3.21
C ILE A 148 -9.02 -37.94 -4.21
N LEU A 149 -9.37 -38.07 -5.49
CA LEU A 149 -8.79 -37.26 -6.56
C LEU A 149 -9.54 -35.94 -6.57
N GLY A 150 -8.83 -34.85 -6.33
CA GLY A 150 -9.45 -33.54 -6.43
C GLY A 150 -8.45 -32.48 -6.85
N GLN A 151 -8.93 -31.60 -7.73
CA GLN A 151 -8.17 -30.47 -8.20
C GLN A 151 -8.44 -29.27 -7.28
N VAL A 152 -7.42 -28.43 -7.09
CA VAL A 152 -7.59 -27.10 -6.51
C VAL A 152 -7.61 -26.08 -7.65
N ILE A 153 -8.73 -25.39 -7.78
CA ILE A 153 -8.93 -24.31 -8.74
C ILE A 153 -8.57 -23.00 -8.05
N LEU A 154 -7.60 -22.29 -8.62
CA LEU A 154 -7.21 -20.96 -8.18
C LEU A 154 -7.98 -19.89 -8.96
N LYS A 155 -8.67 -19.02 -8.23
CA LYS A 155 -9.27 -17.79 -8.79
C LYS A 155 -8.50 -16.59 -8.27
N SER A 156 -7.81 -15.90 -9.16
CA SER A 156 -7.13 -14.64 -8.85
C SER A 156 -8.11 -13.47 -8.92
N SER A 157 -8.00 -12.56 -7.96
CA SER A 157 -8.70 -11.27 -8.02
C SER A 157 -8.01 -10.31 -8.99
N PRO A 158 -8.70 -9.27 -9.49
CA PRO A 158 -8.06 -8.19 -10.26
C PRO A 158 -6.90 -7.54 -9.52
N LEU A 159 -6.97 -7.46 -8.19
CA LEU A 159 -5.90 -6.92 -7.33
C LEU A 159 -4.66 -7.81 -7.34
N ALA A 160 -4.82 -9.13 -7.39
CA ALA A 160 -3.69 -10.04 -7.54
C ALA A 160 -2.95 -9.81 -8.86
N ASN A 161 -3.68 -9.52 -9.94
CA ASN A 161 -3.06 -9.20 -11.24
C ASN A 161 -2.26 -7.89 -11.18
N MET A 162 -2.75 -6.87 -10.45
CA MET A 162 -1.99 -5.64 -10.22
C MET A 162 -0.72 -5.86 -9.39
N MET A 163 -0.66 -6.91 -8.57
CA MET A 163 0.53 -7.25 -7.79
C MET A 163 1.57 -8.04 -8.59
N ILE A 164 1.14 -8.81 -9.59
CA ILE A 164 2.04 -9.51 -10.53
C ILE A 164 2.85 -8.51 -11.37
N SER A 165 2.21 -7.42 -11.81
CA SER A 165 2.89 -6.31 -12.49
C SER A 165 2.95 -5.08 -11.55
N PRO A 166 4.02 -4.85 -10.78
CA PRO A 166 4.07 -3.79 -9.76
C PRO A 166 4.23 -2.38 -10.35
N THR A 167 4.37 -2.24 -11.67
CA THR A 167 4.62 -0.98 -12.37
C THR A 167 3.63 0.16 -12.07
N PRO A 168 2.28 -0.02 -12.12
CA PRO A 168 1.33 1.04 -11.77
C PRO A 168 1.41 1.44 -10.30
N PHE A 169 1.72 0.50 -9.42
CA PHE A 169 1.78 0.76 -8.00
C PHE A 169 3.08 1.47 -7.60
N LEU A 170 4.18 1.07 -8.22
CA LEU A 170 5.49 1.71 -8.09
C LEU A 170 5.48 3.12 -8.69
N SER A 171 4.89 3.32 -9.87
CA SER A 171 4.78 4.65 -10.49
C SER A 171 3.96 5.61 -9.63
N LEU A 172 2.88 5.13 -9.01
CA LEU A 172 2.07 5.91 -8.08
C LEU A 172 2.85 6.30 -6.81
N SER A 173 3.64 5.37 -6.26
CA SER A 173 4.50 5.66 -5.10
C SER A 173 5.57 6.71 -5.41
N ILE A 174 6.20 6.62 -6.59
CA ILE A 174 7.17 7.61 -7.07
C ILE A 174 6.50 8.95 -7.27
N LEU A 175 5.32 8.97 -7.90
CA LEU A 175 4.56 10.21 -8.10
C LEU A 175 4.25 10.89 -6.76
N ASN A 176 3.80 10.13 -5.77
CA ASN A 176 3.53 10.65 -4.43
C ASN A 176 4.79 11.20 -3.75
N ALA A 177 5.92 10.50 -3.86
CA ALA A 177 7.22 10.97 -3.37
C ALA A 177 7.67 12.27 -4.07
N VAL A 178 7.52 12.36 -5.40
CA VAL A 178 7.88 13.56 -6.16
C VAL A 178 7.01 14.76 -5.76
N LEU A 179 5.68 14.58 -5.68
CA LEU A 179 4.75 15.65 -5.35
C LEU A 179 4.97 16.21 -3.94
N SER A 180 5.18 15.32 -2.95
CA SER A 180 5.52 15.73 -1.58
C SER A 180 6.88 16.43 -1.50
N THR A 181 7.88 15.98 -2.29
CA THR A 181 9.19 16.63 -2.41
C THR A 181 9.07 18.04 -3.00
N MET A 182 8.29 18.20 -4.08
CA MET A 182 8.05 19.50 -4.67
C MET A 182 7.37 20.45 -3.69
N TRP A 183 6.40 19.95 -2.93
CA TRP A 183 5.69 20.75 -1.93
C TRP A 183 6.63 21.26 -0.83
N ILE A 184 7.44 20.37 -0.22
CA ILE A 184 8.36 20.78 0.84
C ILE A 184 9.47 21.72 0.32
N LEU A 185 9.96 21.49 -0.90
CA LEU A 185 10.96 22.35 -1.54
C LEU A 185 10.44 23.78 -1.72
N ARG A 186 9.18 23.93 -2.15
CA ARG A 186 8.54 25.26 -2.28
C ARG A 186 8.42 26.00 -0.96
N ILE A 187 8.18 25.28 0.14
CA ILE A 187 8.15 25.86 1.49
C ILE A 187 9.54 26.37 1.86
N TYR A 188 10.59 25.58 1.63
CA TYR A 188 11.97 26.00 1.91
C TYR A 188 12.41 27.21 1.09
N MET A 189 12.09 27.26 -0.21
CA MET A 189 12.38 28.43 -1.06
C MET A 189 11.68 29.71 -0.58
N LYS A 190 10.45 29.59 -0.06
CA LYS A 190 9.73 30.74 0.49
C LYS A 190 10.33 31.23 1.80
N LEU A 191 10.77 30.33 2.66
CA LEU A 191 11.43 30.67 3.92
C LEU A 191 12.80 31.33 3.68
N SER A 192 13.59 30.83 2.73
CA SER A 192 14.90 31.40 2.41
C SER A 192 14.80 32.80 1.82
N SER A 193 13.87 33.04 0.89
CA SER A 193 13.64 34.37 0.30
C SER A 193 13.17 35.41 1.32
N GLN A 194 12.38 35.00 2.32
CA GLN A 194 12.00 35.89 3.44
C GLN A 194 13.19 36.21 4.35
N SER A 195 14.07 35.24 4.61
CA SER A 195 15.28 35.47 5.42
C SER A 195 16.26 36.45 4.77
N ILE A 196 16.41 36.41 3.43
CA ILE A 196 17.30 37.32 2.71
C ILE A 196 16.74 38.75 2.75
N ARG A 197 15.45 38.90 2.45
CA ARG A 197 14.79 40.22 2.46
C ARG A 197 14.82 40.90 3.84
N ASN A 198 14.77 40.14 4.93
CA ASN A 198 14.90 40.67 6.29
C ASN A 198 16.34 41.06 6.68
N ARG A 199 17.37 40.56 5.98
CA ARG A 199 18.76 40.99 6.16
C ARG A 199 19.05 42.28 5.41
N ASP A 200 18.50 42.45 4.21
CA ASP A 200 18.70 43.65 3.38
C ASP A 200 17.97 44.89 3.91
N GLN A 201 17.06 44.72 4.88
CA GLN A 201 16.31 45.80 5.54
C GLN A 201 16.91 46.24 6.89
N LYS A 202 18.03 45.67 7.31
CA LYS A 202 18.80 46.09 8.48
C LYS A 202 20.08 46.78 8.06
#